data_AF-A0A5K1FIX6-F1
#
_entry.id   AF-A0A5K1FIX6-F1
#
_cell.length_a   1.000
_cell.length_b   1.000
_cell.length_c   1.000
_cell.angle_alpha   90.00
_cell.angle_beta   90.00
_cell.angle_gamma   90.00
#
_symmetry.space_group_name_H-M   'P 1'
#
loop_
_entity.id
_entity.type
_entity.pdbx_description
1 polymer ?
#
loop_
_entity_poly.entity_id
_entity_poly.type
_entity_poly.pdbx_seq_one_letter_code
_entity_poly.pdbx_strand_id
1 'polypeptide(L)'
;VCSSYLQHRKFLIDETLQVLWKLPSKRSFRCYHLSDEQIQIQMVTALLIQLVQCSTSSPFIFRETLASDDDSVLETSNDACQPNKCHEAATEACCHFWSSILHRWTTIKTQDGLDLKGIMENLVMDLLTTYNLPEYPASANILE
;
A
#
# COMPACT_ATOMS: atom_id res chain seq x y z
N VAL A 1 6.74 10.80 -7.29
CA VAL A 1 7.93 10.31 -6.56
C VAL A 1 7.93 8.79 -6.45
N CYS A 2 6.92 8.14 -5.83
CA CYS A 2 6.84 6.66 -5.77
C CYS A 2 6.75 5.98 -7.16
N SER A 3 6.13 6.66 -8.13
CA SER A 3 6.06 6.26 -9.53
C SER A 3 7.39 6.38 -10.29
N SER A 4 8.32 7.20 -9.80
CA SER A 4 9.58 7.53 -10.49
C SER A 4 10.78 6.69 -10.00
N TYR A 5 10.68 6.06 -8.83
CA TYR A 5 11.78 5.31 -8.20
C TYR A 5 11.34 3.90 -7.78
N LEU A 6 11.19 3.01 -8.77
CA LEU A 6 10.83 1.59 -8.60
C LEU A 6 11.72 0.87 -7.58
N GLN A 7 13.03 1.17 -7.59
CA GLN A 7 14.04 0.48 -6.79
C GLN A 7 13.98 0.80 -5.29
N HIS A 8 13.34 1.92 -4.92
CA HIS A 8 13.27 2.39 -3.52
C HIS A 8 11.90 2.16 -2.87
N ARG A 9 10.97 1.46 -3.55
CA ARG A 9 9.60 1.26 -3.05
C ARG A 9 9.56 0.48 -1.74
N LYS A 10 10.30 -0.64 -1.67
CA LYS A 10 10.43 -1.44 -0.44
C LYS A 10 11.00 -0.61 0.71
N PHE A 11 12.04 0.18 0.43
CA PHE A 11 12.63 1.10 1.39
C PHE A 11 11.63 2.15 1.91
N LEU A 12 10.82 2.76 1.05
CA LEU A 12 9.79 3.72 1.47
C LEU A 12 8.72 3.07 2.37
N ILE A 13 8.32 1.84 2.07
CA ILE A 13 7.40 1.07 2.92
C ILE A 13 8.05 0.82 4.28
N ASP A 14 9.31 0.39 4.33
CA ASP A 14 10.02 0.12 5.58
C ASP A 14 10.21 1.36 6.43
N GLU A 15 10.58 2.50 5.84
CA GLU A 15 10.71 3.77 6.56
C GLU A 15 9.34 4.24 7.11
N THR A 16 8.27 4.05 6.34
CA THR A 16 6.92 4.39 6.80
C THR A 16 6.45 3.46 7.92
N LEU A 17 6.78 2.17 7.87
CA LEU A 17 6.56 1.23 8.96
C LEU A 17 7.36 1.61 10.21
N GLN A 18 8.59 2.10 10.08
CA GLN A 18 9.34 2.64 11.23
C GLN A 18 8.65 3.83 11.88
N VAL A 19 7.98 4.69 11.11
CA VAL A 19 7.15 5.77 11.65
C VAL A 19 5.93 5.21 12.36
N LEU A 20 5.26 4.20 11.80
CA LEU A 20 4.12 3.51 12.41
C LEU A 20 4.48 2.99 13.82
N TRP A 21 5.65 2.37 13.99
CA TRP A 21 6.08 1.81 15.28
C TRP A 21 6.40 2.87 16.35
N LYS A 22 6.64 4.12 15.95
CA LYS A 22 6.91 5.22 16.88
C LYS A 22 5.63 5.93 17.35
N LEU A 23 4.47 5.56 16.82
CA LEU A 23 3.20 6.19 17.16
C LEU A 23 2.62 5.65 18.48
N PRO A 24 1.99 6.51 19.29
CA PRO A 24 1.33 6.08 20.51
C PRO A 24 0.08 5.26 20.17
N SER A 25 0.09 3.98 20.56
CA SER A 25 -1.02 3.04 20.37
C SER A 25 -2.37 3.54 20.91
N LYS A 26 -2.36 4.21 22.07
CA LYS A 26 -3.55 4.71 22.78
C LYS A 26 -4.07 6.06 22.29
N ARG A 27 -3.31 6.78 21.45
CA ARG A 27 -3.67 8.10 20.92
C ARG A 27 -3.54 8.08 19.40
N SER A 28 -4.36 7.25 18.76
CA SER A 28 -4.43 7.18 17.31
C SER A 28 -5.04 8.47 16.76
N PHE A 29 -4.17 9.39 16.32
CA PHE A 29 -4.59 10.62 15.65
C PHE A 29 -5.12 10.30 14.25
N ARG A 30 -6.43 10.12 14.15
CA ARG A 30 -7.17 9.91 12.89
C ARG A 30 -7.46 11.25 12.23
N CYS A 31 -6.41 11.91 11.75
CA CYS A 31 -6.52 13.26 11.18
C CYS A 31 -6.61 13.25 9.65
N TYR A 32 -6.62 12.09 9.01
CA TYR A 32 -6.79 11.97 7.58
C TYR A 32 -8.27 11.75 7.26
N HIS A 33 -8.90 12.75 6.68
CA HIS A 33 -10.30 12.70 6.24
C HIS A 33 -10.38 12.08 4.85
N LEU A 34 -11.28 11.12 4.70
CA LEU A 34 -11.62 10.58 3.40
C LEU A 34 -12.72 11.43 2.75
N SER A 35 -13.02 11.19 1.48
CA SER A 35 -14.00 11.98 0.71
C SER A 35 -15.40 12.00 1.31
N ASP A 36 -15.75 11.01 2.13
CA ASP A 36 -16.86 11.10 3.06
C ASP A 36 -16.37 11.72 4.37
N GLU A 37 -16.69 12.98 4.63
CA GLU A 37 -16.08 13.81 5.69
C GLU A 37 -16.19 13.22 7.11
N GLN A 38 -17.06 12.21 7.30
CA GLN A 38 -17.25 11.49 8.55
C GLN A 38 -16.23 10.36 8.79
N ILE A 39 -15.53 9.91 7.75
CA ILE A 39 -14.61 8.77 7.83
C ILE A 39 -13.17 9.28 7.99
N GLN A 40 -12.51 8.82 9.06
CA GLN A 40 -11.15 9.23 9.38
C GLN A 40 -10.26 8.04 9.73
N ILE A 41 -9.04 8.05 9.17
CA ILE A 41 -7.99 7.05 9.43
C ILE A 41 -6.69 7.72 9.85
N GLN A 42 -5.73 6.94 10.31
CA GLN A 42 -4.39 7.45 10.57
C GLN A 42 -3.71 7.84 9.25
N MET A 43 -3.06 9.00 9.24
CA MET A 43 -2.28 9.50 8.11
C MET A 43 -1.24 8.48 7.62
N VAL A 44 -0.61 7.76 8.55
CA VAL A 44 0.38 6.71 8.23
C VAL A 44 -0.26 5.55 7.48
N THR A 45 -1.49 5.15 7.83
CA THR A 45 -2.21 4.07 7.14
C THR A 45 -2.58 4.50 5.72
N ALA A 46 -3.11 5.72 5.56
CA ALA A 46 -3.39 6.30 4.24
C ALA A 46 -2.13 6.28 3.35
N LEU A 47 -0.98 6.70 3.91
CA LEU A 47 0.28 6.70 3.19
C LEU A 47 0.75 5.29 2.80
N LEU A 48 0.63 4.31 3.71
CA LEU A 48 0.99 2.91 3.43
C LEU A 48 0.14 2.31 2.31
N ILE A 49 -1.19 2.53 2.34
CA ILE A 49 -2.09 2.07 1.27
C ILE A 49 -1.69 2.70 -0.06
N GLN A 50 -1.41 4.01 -0.08
CA GLN A 50 -0.98 4.72 -1.28
C GLN A 50 0.38 4.25 -1.81
N LEU A 51 1.33 3.86 -0.94
CA LEU A 51 2.62 3.30 -1.34
C LEU A 51 2.48 1.91 -1.98
N VAL A 52 1.61 1.06 -1.44
CA VAL A 52 1.27 -0.23 -2.04
C VAL A 52 0.55 -0.03 -3.37
N GLN A 53 -0.42 0.88 -3.46
CA GLN A 53 -1.11 1.23 -4.70
C GLN A 53 -0.18 1.79 -5.77
N CYS A 54 0.79 2.63 -5.38
CA CYS A 54 1.82 3.09 -6.31
C CYS A 54 2.75 1.98 -6.80
N SER A 55 2.83 0.85 -6.07
CA SER A 55 3.61 -0.31 -6.49
C SER A 55 2.94 -1.08 -7.62
N THR A 56 1.60 -1.05 -7.68
CA THR A 56 0.78 -1.68 -8.73
C THR A 56 0.56 -0.75 -9.93
N SER A 57 0.35 0.55 -9.66
CA SER A 57 0.19 1.56 -10.69
C SER A 57 1.54 1.94 -11.30
N SER A 58 2.07 1.10 -12.18
CA SER A 58 3.19 1.48 -13.04
C SER A 58 2.72 2.60 -14.00
N PRO A 59 3.31 3.80 -13.98
CA PRO A 59 2.94 4.89 -14.89
C PRO A 59 3.21 4.57 -16.36
N PHE A 60 3.89 3.46 -16.65
CA PHE A 60 4.10 2.98 -18.01
C PHE A 60 2.78 2.53 -18.67
N ILE A 61 1.85 1.97 -17.89
CA ILE A 61 0.56 1.46 -18.41
C ILE A 61 -0.35 2.59 -18.90
N PHE A 62 -0.26 3.79 -18.31
CA PHE A 62 -1.05 4.95 -18.72
C PHE A 62 -0.47 5.68 -19.94
N ARG A 63 0.85 5.61 -20.15
CA ARG A 63 1.50 6.28 -21.28
C ARG A 63 1.31 5.54 -22.61
N GLU A 64 1.11 4.24 -22.56
CA GLU A 64 0.89 3.41 -23.75
C GLU A 64 -0.58 3.47 -24.21
N THR A 65 -1.53 3.56 -23.26
CA THR A 65 -2.97 3.71 -23.58
C THR A 65 -3.33 5.09 -24.14
N LEU A 66 -2.60 6.15 -23.78
CA LEU A 66 -2.79 7.49 -24.36
C LEU A 66 -1.99 7.74 -25.65
N ALA A 67 -1.04 6.86 -26.01
CA ALA A 67 -0.23 7.00 -27.21
C ALA A 67 -0.74 6.17 -28.41
N SER A 68 -1.83 5.42 -28.23
CA SER A 68 -2.35 4.48 -29.24
C SER A 68 -3.51 5.04 -30.07
N ASP A 69 -3.64 6.37 -30.17
CA ASP A 69 -4.68 7.04 -30.98
C ASP A 69 -4.15 7.64 -32.29
N ASP A 70 -2.89 7.39 -32.68
CA ASP A 70 -2.41 7.79 -34.02
C ASP A 70 -1.48 6.75 -34.66
N ASP A 71 -2.01 6.14 -35.72
CA ASP A 71 -1.41 5.42 -36.84
C ASP A 71 0.06 4.92 -36.72
N SER A 72 0.23 3.59 -36.62
CA SER A 72 1.08 2.82 -37.55
C SER A 72 1.18 1.35 -37.17
N VAL A 73 0.84 0.51 -38.16
CA VAL A 73 1.06 -0.94 -38.22
C VAL A 73 2.55 -1.25 -38.03
N LEU A 74 2.89 -2.22 -37.16
CA LEU A 74 3.77 -3.37 -37.43
C LEU A 74 4.13 -4.15 -36.12
N GLU A 75 3.77 -5.44 -36.14
CA GLU A 75 4.43 -6.59 -35.50
C GLU A 75 4.40 -6.77 -33.96
N THR A 76 3.40 -7.56 -33.53
CA THR A 76 3.56 -8.83 -32.80
C THR A 76 4.69 -8.93 -31.75
N SER A 77 4.37 -8.73 -30.48
CA SER A 77 4.59 -9.78 -29.47
C SER A 77 3.78 -9.55 -28.18
N ASN A 78 2.66 -10.28 -28.10
CA ASN A 78 2.29 -11.03 -26.90
C ASN A 78 2.39 -10.30 -25.54
N ASP A 79 1.50 -9.36 -25.26
CA ASP A 79 1.33 -8.83 -23.91
C ASP A 79 -0.04 -9.19 -23.28
N ALA A 80 -0.44 -10.45 -23.49
CA ALA A 80 -1.40 -11.15 -22.63
C ALA A 80 -0.85 -11.38 -21.19
N CYS A 81 0.23 -10.68 -20.80
CA CYS A 81 0.97 -10.82 -19.56
C CYS A 81 1.00 -9.53 -18.71
N GLN A 82 0.26 -8.48 -19.11
CA GLN A 82 0.19 -7.20 -18.40
C GLN A 82 -0.63 -7.20 -17.09
N PRO A 83 -1.80 -7.88 -16.95
CA PRO A 83 -2.48 -7.93 -15.65
C PRO A 83 -1.73 -8.81 -14.64
N ASN A 84 -1.09 -9.89 -15.11
CA ASN A 84 -0.38 -10.85 -14.24
C ASN A 84 0.85 -10.22 -13.57
N LYS A 85 1.66 -9.44 -14.29
CA LYS A 85 2.83 -8.76 -13.71
C LYS A 85 2.44 -7.65 -12.72
N CYS A 86 1.34 -6.95 -12.98
CA CYS A 86 0.81 -5.92 -12.07
C CYS A 86 0.27 -6.56 -10.78
N HIS A 87 -0.45 -7.68 -10.91
CA HIS A 87 -0.92 -8.47 -9.79
C HIS A 87 0.24 -9.09 -9.00
N GLU A 88 1.25 -9.65 -9.67
CA GLU A 88 2.46 -10.20 -9.04
C GLU A 88 3.22 -9.14 -8.24
N ALA A 89 3.38 -7.93 -8.80
CA ALA A 89 4.00 -6.81 -8.09
C ALA A 89 3.16 -6.32 -6.89
N ALA A 90 1.82 -6.36 -7.00
CA ALA A 90 0.91 -6.05 -5.90
C ALA A 90 1.08 -7.05 -4.75
N THR A 91 1.05 -8.34 -5.08
CA THR A 91 1.20 -9.43 -4.13
C THR A 91 2.57 -9.38 -3.48
N GLU A 92 3.65 -9.12 -4.23
CA GLU A 92 4.99 -8.97 -3.67
C GLU A 92 5.07 -7.79 -2.67
N ALA A 93 4.46 -6.65 -2.99
CA ALA A 93 4.42 -5.49 -2.10
C ALA A 93 3.61 -5.77 -0.83
N CYS A 94 2.47 -6.46 -0.94
CA CYS A 94 1.64 -6.85 0.20
C CYS A 94 2.33 -7.91 1.07
N CYS A 95 2.95 -8.93 0.46
CA CYS A 95 3.76 -9.93 1.16
C CYS A 95 4.93 -9.27 1.90
N HIS A 96 5.62 -8.32 1.28
CA HIS A 96 6.70 -7.59 1.91
C HIS A 96 6.19 -6.77 3.11
N PHE A 97 5.10 -6.04 2.93
CA PHE A 97 4.46 -5.26 3.99
C PHE A 97 4.12 -6.13 5.21
N TRP A 98 3.43 -7.24 5.01
CA TRP A 98 3.06 -8.15 6.10
C TRP A 98 4.27 -8.89 6.68
N SER A 99 5.24 -9.28 5.86
CA SER A 99 6.48 -9.91 6.35
C SER A 99 7.22 -8.98 7.31
N SER A 100 7.34 -7.69 6.98
CA SER A 100 7.98 -6.70 7.85
C SER A 100 7.21 -6.50 9.16
N ILE A 101 5.87 -6.49 9.12
CA ILE A 101 5.03 -6.38 10.33
C ILE A 101 5.17 -7.62 11.21
N LEU A 102 4.97 -8.81 10.64
CA LEU A 102 5.03 -10.08 11.37
C LEU A 102 6.42 -10.35 11.92
N HIS A 103 7.48 -10.03 11.16
CA HIS A 103 8.84 -10.16 11.65
C HIS A 103 9.09 -9.30 12.90
N ARG A 104 8.62 -8.04 12.91
CA ARG A 104 8.67 -7.18 14.10
C ARG A 104 7.88 -7.75 15.27
N TRP A 105 6.72 -8.33 15.02
CA TRP A 105 5.92 -9.03 16.03
C TRP A 105 6.68 -10.19 16.69
N THR A 106 7.39 -11.00 15.92
CA THR A 106 8.16 -12.14 16.47
C THR A 106 9.42 -11.72 17.23
N THR A 107 9.96 -10.54 16.95
CA THR A 107 11.25 -10.07 17.51
C THR A 107 11.06 -9.20 18.76
N ILE A 108 9.84 -8.72 19.01
CA ILE A 108 9.54 -7.81 20.13
C ILE A 108 9.53 -8.55 21.48
N LYS A 109 10.11 -7.90 22.50
CA LYS A 109 10.08 -8.36 23.89
C LYS A 109 8.70 -8.12 24.48
N THR A 110 8.27 -9.01 25.39
CA THR A 110 6.89 -9.12 25.93
C THR A 110 6.29 -7.81 26.46
N GLN A 111 7.12 -6.85 26.92
CA GLN A 111 6.68 -5.56 27.46
C GLN A 111 6.16 -4.58 26.39
N ASP A 112 6.73 -4.58 25.19
CA ASP A 112 6.33 -3.70 24.07
C ASP A 112 5.19 -4.33 23.23
N GLY A 113 4.83 -5.59 23.53
CA GLY A 113 3.81 -6.34 22.78
C GLY A 113 2.40 -5.78 22.91
N LEU A 114 2.06 -5.13 24.04
CA LEU A 114 0.74 -4.52 24.23
C LEU A 114 0.56 -3.25 23.36
N ASP A 115 1.59 -2.43 23.24
CA ASP A 115 1.55 -1.25 22.39
C ASP A 115 1.52 -1.65 20.91
N LEU A 116 2.33 -2.65 20.54
CA LEU A 116 2.33 -3.23 19.19
C LEU A 116 0.96 -3.79 18.78
N LYS A 117 0.30 -4.52 19.70
CA LYS A 117 -1.04 -5.04 19.49
C LYS A 117 -2.02 -3.92 19.15
N GLY A 118 -2.03 -2.84 19.92
CA GLY A 118 -2.96 -1.73 19.63
C GLY A 118 -2.59 -0.93 18.37
N ILE A 119 -1.30 -0.84 18.00
CA ILE A 119 -0.90 -0.26 16.70
C ILE A 119 -1.49 -1.09 15.55
N MET A 120 -1.41 -2.42 15.66
CA MET A 120 -1.98 -3.34 14.68
C MET A 120 -3.50 -3.28 14.64
N GLU A 121 -4.17 -3.21 15.79
CA GLU A 121 -5.63 -3.02 15.83
C GLU A 121 -6.04 -1.74 15.12
N ASN A 122 -5.33 -0.62 15.36
CA ASN A 122 -5.57 0.63 14.64
C ASN A 122 -5.37 0.47 13.12
N LEU A 123 -4.27 -0.17 12.71
CA LEU A 123 -3.95 -0.42 11.30
C LEU A 123 -5.03 -1.25 10.61
N VAL A 124 -5.44 -2.37 11.21
CA VAL A 124 -6.48 -3.25 10.65
C VAL A 124 -7.82 -2.53 10.59
N MET A 125 -8.18 -1.77 11.63
CA MET A 125 -9.42 -0.97 11.61
C MET A 125 -9.42 0.06 10.49
N ASP A 126 -8.29 0.74 10.25
CA ASP A 126 -8.13 1.69 9.15
C ASP A 126 -8.22 1.01 7.78
N LEU A 127 -7.60 -0.17 7.62
CA LEU A 127 -7.67 -0.96 6.39
C LEU A 127 -9.11 -1.44 6.12
N LEU A 128 -9.82 -1.93 7.14
CA LEU A 128 -11.23 -2.33 7.02
C LEU A 128 -12.14 -1.13 6.68
N THR A 129 -11.85 0.04 7.24
CA THR A 129 -12.57 1.28 6.93
C THR A 129 -12.42 1.67 5.46
N THR A 130 -11.25 1.40 4.88
CA THR A 130 -10.94 1.72 3.47
C THR A 130 -11.22 0.59 2.49
N TYR A 131 -11.51 -0.62 2.98
CA TYR A 131 -11.67 -1.84 2.16
C TYR A 131 -12.72 -1.70 1.03
N ASN A 132 -13.85 -1.04 1.33
CA ASN A 132 -14.94 -0.87 0.36
C ASN A 132 -14.87 0.46 -0.42
N LEU A 133 -13.81 1.26 -0.25
CA LEU A 133 -13.71 2.57 -0.87
C LEU A 133 -12.99 2.49 -2.22
N PRO A 134 -13.61 3.00 -3.31
CA PRO A 134 -13.02 2.91 -4.65
C PRO A 134 -11.72 3.73 -4.80
N GLU A 135 -11.51 4.70 -3.91
CA GLU A 135 -10.29 5.53 -3.86
C GLU A 135 -9.07 4.77 -3.34
N TYR A 136 -9.29 3.67 -2.61
CA TYR A 136 -8.26 2.86 -1.97
C TYR A 136 -8.31 1.39 -2.44
N PRO A 137 -8.14 1.12 -3.75
CA PRO A 137 -8.24 -0.22 -4.30
C PRO A 137 -7.17 -1.18 -3.75
N ALA A 138 -6.05 -0.66 -3.22
CA ALA A 138 -5.01 -1.47 -2.59
C ALA A 138 -5.40 -2.03 -1.23
N SER A 139 -6.38 -1.44 -0.51
CA SER A 139 -6.79 -1.91 0.81
C SER A 139 -7.34 -3.34 0.77
N ALA A 140 -8.04 -3.71 -0.31
CA ALA A 140 -8.51 -5.08 -0.51
C ALA A 140 -7.34 -6.07 -0.68
N ASN A 141 -6.37 -5.76 -1.55
CA ASN A 141 -5.19 -6.62 -1.77
C ASN A 141 -4.30 -6.76 -0.51
N ILE A 142 -4.26 -5.73 0.35
CA ILE A 142 -3.53 -5.80 1.61
C ILE A 142 -4.24 -6.72 2.61
N LEU A 143 -5.57 -6.84 2.56
CA LEU A 143 -6.36 -7.66 3.49
C LEU A 143 -6.64 -9.08 2.99
N GLU A 144 -6.25 -9.41 1.76
CA GLU A 144 -6.35 -10.74 1.16
C GLU A 144 -5.34 -11.73 1.75
#